data_AF-A0A840UX29-F1
#
_entry.id   AF-A0A840UX29-F1
#
_cell.length_a   1.000
_cell.length_b   1.000
_cell.length_c   1.000
_cell.angle_alpha   90.00
_cell.angle_beta   90.00
_cell.angle_gamma   90.00
#
_symmetry.space_group_name_H-M   'P 1'
#
loop_
_entity.id
_entity.type
_entity.pdbx_description
1 polymer ?
#
loop_
_entity_poly.entity_id
_entity_poly.type
_entity_poly.pdbx_seq_one_letter_code
_entity_poly.pdbx_strand_id
1 'polypeptide(L)'
;MTFPEALRTCIKEKYATFNGRASRSEFWFFELFIWILTLINGKAFIYSVDNFFMEIISGIISIALLALFVPIVAVAIRRLHDIGKSGWYLLSAMGFCADYWLDSSYLLAGTALGRWRKQIWRYA
;
A
#
# COMPACT_ATOMS: atom_id res chain seq x y z
N MET A 1 15.06 -17.94 -5.22
CA MET A 1 15.17 -16.50 -4.95
C MET A 1 15.16 -16.28 -3.46
N THR A 2 16.17 -15.59 -2.95
CA THR A 2 16.24 -15.12 -1.56
C THR A 2 15.55 -13.75 -1.42
N PHE A 3 15.28 -13.31 -0.19
CA PHE A 3 14.63 -12.01 0.07
C PHE A 3 15.41 -10.80 -0.51
N PRO A 4 16.73 -10.66 -0.28
CA PRO A 4 17.49 -9.53 -0.84
C PRO A 4 17.56 -9.54 -2.36
N GLU A 5 17.62 -10.74 -2.96
CA GLU A 5 17.53 -10.90 -4.42
C GLU A 5 16.19 -10.38 -4.96
N ALA A 6 15.08 -10.68 -4.27
CA ALA A 6 13.75 -10.19 -4.67
C ALA A 6 13.70 -8.67 -4.74
N LEU A 7 14.22 -7.99 -3.71
CA LEU A 7 14.28 -6.53 -3.67
C LEU A 7 15.19 -5.98 -4.77
N ARG A 8 16.37 -6.58 -4.97
CA ARG A 8 17.31 -6.15 -6.01
C ARG A 8 16.69 -6.27 -7.39
N THR A 9 16.05 -7.39 -7.70
CA THR A 9 15.42 -7.58 -9.00
C THR A 9 14.26 -6.61 -9.21
N CYS A 10 13.41 -6.38 -8.22
CA CYS A 10 12.26 -5.47 -8.37
C CYS A 10 12.69 -4.00 -8.46
N ILE A 11 13.69 -3.58 -7.67
CA ILE A 11 14.08 -2.16 -7.56
C ILE A 11 15.11 -1.77 -8.62
N LYS A 12 16.07 -2.65 -8.94
CA LYS A 12 17.18 -2.32 -9.86
C LYS A 12 17.01 -2.87 -11.26
N GLU A 13 16.54 -4.11 -11.41
CA GLU A 13 16.57 -4.81 -12.69
C GLU A 13 15.26 -4.69 -13.47
N LYS A 14 14.13 -4.77 -12.78
CA LYS A 14 12.78 -4.84 -13.37
C LYS A 14 11.83 -3.78 -12.81
N TYR A 15 12.36 -2.59 -12.55
CA TYR A 15 11.64 -1.49 -11.92
C TYR A 15 10.36 -1.08 -12.67
N ALA A 16 10.44 -0.89 -13.98
CA ALA A 16 9.31 -0.54 -14.86
C ALA A 16 9.10 -1.58 -15.98
N THR A 17 9.50 -2.83 -15.72
CA THR A 17 9.40 -3.91 -16.70
C THR A 17 8.07 -4.64 -16.53
N PHE A 18 7.10 -4.31 -17.38
CA PHE A 18 5.76 -4.91 -17.37
C PHE A 18 5.66 -6.24 -18.14
N ASN A 19 6.62 -6.48 -19.03
CA ASN A 19 6.67 -7.69 -19.85
C ASN A 19 7.49 -8.80 -19.17
N GLY A 20 7.09 -10.04 -19.42
CA GLY A 20 7.72 -11.22 -18.85
C GLY A 20 6.99 -11.76 -17.63
N ARG A 21 7.69 -12.62 -16.89
CA ARG A 21 7.13 -13.41 -15.79
C ARG A 21 7.83 -13.07 -14.48
N ALA A 22 7.10 -13.15 -13.38
CA ALA A 22 7.62 -13.00 -12.02
C ALA A 22 7.47 -14.32 -11.29
N SER A 23 8.53 -14.77 -10.61
CA SER A 23 8.41 -15.98 -9.79
C SER A 23 7.47 -15.73 -8.60
N ARG A 24 6.85 -16.78 -8.05
CA ARG A 24 5.96 -16.64 -6.88
C ARG A 24 6.70 -16.01 -5.69
N SER A 25 7.96 -16.38 -5.48
CA SER A 25 8.80 -15.84 -4.41
C SER A 25 9.20 -14.38 -4.66
N GLU A 26 9.45 -13.96 -5.90
CA GLU A 26 9.66 -12.55 -6.26
C GLU A 26 8.46 -11.68 -5.85
N PHE A 27 7.26 -12.13 -6.21
CA PHE A 27 6.02 -11.45 -5.85
C PHE A 27 5.84 -11.36 -4.33
N TRP A 28 5.85 -12.50 -3.64
CA TRP A 28 5.53 -12.53 -2.21
C TRP A 28 6.58 -11.83 -1.33
N PHE A 29 7.87 -11.92 -1.66
CA PHE A 29 8.90 -11.21 -0.89
C PHE A 29 8.85 -9.70 -1.11
N PHE A 30 8.56 -9.26 -2.33
CA PHE A 30 8.40 -7.84 -2.61
C PHE A 30 7.15 -7.27 -1.94
N GLU A 31 6.02 -7.97 -2.04
CA GLU A 31 4.79 -7.59 -1.31
C GLU A 31 5.06 -7.53 0.20
N LEU A 32 5.63 -8.57 0.80
CA LEU A 32 5.92 -8.57 2.24
C LEU A 32 6.77 -7.37 2.66
N PHE A 33 7.76 -6.96 1.85
CA PHE A 33 8.55 -5.76 2.09
C PHE A 33 7.71 -4.47 2.08
N ILE A 34 6.80 -4.33 1.12
CA ILE A 34 5.89 -3.18 1.04
C ILE A 34 4.93 -3.14 2.24
N TRP A 35 4.39 -4.30 2.65
CA TRP A 35 3.54 -4.41 3.82
C TRP A 35 4.28 -3.97 5.10
N ILE A 36 5.52 -4.43 5.29
CA ILE A 36 6.34 -4.02 6.43
C ILE A 36 6.61 -2.51 6.41
N LEU A 37 7.01 -1.96 5.26
CA LEU A 37 7.23 -0.51 5.12
C LEU A 37 5.98 0.30 5.46
N THR A 38 4.81 -0.16 5.00
CA THR A 38 3.52 0.50 5.26
C THR A 38 3.17 0.46 6.74
N LEU A 39 3.40 -0.67 7.43
CA LEU A 39 3.19 -0.79 8.88
C LEU A 39 4.13 0.13 9.68
N ILE A 40 5.40 0.22 9.28
CA ILE A 40 6.38 1.13 9.90
C ILE A 40 5.94 2.57 9.69
N ASN A 41 5.54 2.94 8.47
CA ASN A 41 5.07 4.29 8.17
C ASN A 41 3.81 4.65 8.96
N GLY A 42 2.85 3.72 9.09
CA GLY A 42 1.63 3.93 9.86
C GLY A 42 1.92 4.21 11.34
N LYS A 43 2.88 3.51 11.94
CA LYS A 43 3.33 3.82 13.31
C LYS A 43 4.01 5.18 13.38
N ALA A 44 4.93 5.48 12.46
CA ALA A 44 5.63 6.77 12.40
C ALA A 44 4.64 7.94 12.28
N PHE A 45 3.59 7.77 11.48
CA PHE A 45 2.51 8.74 11.29
C PHE A 45 1.68 8.96 12.57
N ILE A 46 1.39 7.91 13.34
CA ILE A 46 0.68 8.08 14.62
C ILE A 46 1.53 8.88 15.62
N TYR A 47 2.85 8.65 15.64
CA TYR A 47 3.75 9.35 16.54
C TYR A 47 4.17 10.75 16.07
N SER A 48 3.87 11.13 14.81
CA SER A 48 4.31 12.41 14.24
C SER A 48 3.55 13.62 14.76
N VAL A 49 2.35 13.44 15.33
CA VAL A 49 1.46 14.52 15.78
C VAL A 49 2.17 15.54 16.69
N ASP A 50 3.04 15.07 17.58
CA ASP A 50 3.79 15.92 18.53
C ASP A 50 5.31 15.84 18.34
N ASN A 51 5.79 15.17 17.27
CA ASN A 51 7.22 14.90 17.06
C ASN A 51 7.66 15.20 15.63
N PHE A 52 8.27 16.38 15.42
CA PHE A 52 8.79 16.82 14.12
C PHE A 52 9.77 15.82 13.47
N PHE A 53 10.59 15.14 14.26
CA PHE A 53 11.49 14.10 13.74
C PHE A 53 10.73 12.91 13.13
N MET A 54 9.63 12.49 13.76
CA MET A 54 8.78 11.41 13.25
C MET A 54 7.98 11.85 12.01
N GLU A 55 7.59 13.12 11.94
CA GLU A 55 6.97 13.71 10.76
C GLU A 55 7.89 13.61 9.53
N ILE A 56 9.16 14.00 9.66
CA ILE A 56 10.15 13.88 8.59
C ILE A 56 10.32 12.42 8.16
N ILE A 57 10.47 11.50 9.13
CA ILE A 57 10.62 10.06 8.82
C ILE A 57 9.40 9.55 8.04
N SER A 58 8.19 9.84 8.52
CA SER A 58 6.96 9.41 7.84
C SER A 58 6.86 10.02 6.44
N GLY A 59 7.23 11.29 6.27
CA GLY A 59 7.28 11.95 4.97
C GLY A 59 8.23 11.25 3.99
N ILE A 60 9.46 10.93 4.42
CA ILE A 60 10.46 10.23 3.61
C ILE A 60 9.97 8.83 3.20
N ILE A 61 9.42 8.07 4.15
CA ILE A 61 8.90 6.72 3.85
C ILE A 61 7.71 6.81 2.89
N SER A 62 6.86 7.81 3.04
CA SER A 62 5.73 8.04 2.13
C SER A 62 6.19 8.33 0.70
N ILE A 63 7.23 9.14 0.52
CA ILE A 63 7.84 9.39 -0.79
C ILE A 63 8.46 8.10 -1.36
N ALA A 64 9.14 7.32 -0.53
CA ALA A 64 9.70 6.03 -0.96
C ALA A 64 8.61 5.05 -1.41
N LEU A 65 7.47 4.98 -0.70
CA LEU A 65 6.32 4.16 -1.09
C LEU A 65 5.71 4.62 -2.42
N LEU A 66 5.63 5.94 -2.67
CA LEU A 66 5.21 6.48 -3.97
C LEU A 66 6.18 6.07 -5.08
N ALA A 67 7.49 6.14 -4.85
CA ALA A 67 8.48 5.67 -5.81
C ALA A 67 8.40 4.15 -6.03
N LEU A 68 8.00 3.36 -5.03
CA LEU A 68 7.82 1.92 -5.15
C LEU A 68 6.48 1.53 -5.79
N PHE A 69 5.58 2.47 -6.03
CA PHE A 69 4.29 2.20 -6.68
C PHE A 69 4.45 1.57 -8.07
N VAL A 70 5.39 2.08 -8.87
CA VAL A 70 5.67 1.56 -10.21
C VAL A 70 6.12 0.08 -10.18
N PRO A 71 7.14 -0.32 -9.40
CA PRO A 71 7.54 -1.72 -9.32
C PRO A 71 6.48 -2.63 -8.70
N ILE A 72 5.63 -2.15 -7.79
CA ILE A 72 4.47 -2.92 -7.25
C ILE A 72 3.55 -3.31 -8.41
N VAL A 73 3.14 -2.33 -9.21
CA VAL A 73 2.28 -2.55 -10.37
C VAL A 73 2.98 -3.43 -11.41
N ALA A 74 4.27 -3.22 -11.67
CA ALA A 74 5.02 -4.01 -12.63
C ALA A 74 5.12 -5.50 -12.25
N VAL A 75 5.41 -5.80 -10.98
CA VAL A 75 5.48 -7.18 -10.48
C VAL A 75 4.10 -7.85 -10.51
N ALA A 76 3.04 -7.12 -10.13
CA ALA A 76 1.66 -7.63 -10.18
C ALA A 76 1.19 -7.93 -11.62
N ILE A 77 1.50 -7.05 -12.58
CA ILE A 77 1.19 -7.26 -14.00
C ILE A 77 1.92 -8.49 -14.55
N ARG A 78 3.22 -8.64 -14.26
CA ARG A 78 3.98 -9.83 -14.65
C ARG A 78 3.40 -11.13 -14.07
N ARG A 79 2.83 -11.06 -12.87
CA ARG A 79 2.15 -12.19 -12.24
C ARG A 79 0.78 -12.48 -12.87
N LEU A 80 0.04 -11.47 -13.31
CA LEU A 80 -1.20 -11.65 -14.07
C LEU A 80 -0.93 -12.28 -15.44
N HIS A 81 0.17 -11.90 -16.09
CA HIS A 81 0.61 -12.51 -17.34
C HIS A 81 0.90 -14.01 -17.19
N ASP A 82 1.31 -14.49 -16.02
CA ASP A 82 1.47 -15.93 -15.76
C ASP A 82 0.14 -16.72 -15.85
N ILE A 83 -1.00 -16.05 -15.66
CA ILE A 83 -2.35 -16.62 -15.74
C ILE A 83 -3.02 -16.28 -17.09
N GLY A 84 -2.27 -15.69 -18.03
CA GLY A 84 -2.78 -15.27 -19.33
C GLY A 84 -3.78 -14.11 -19.26
N LYS A 85 -3.81 -13.36 -18.15
CA LYS A 85 -4.67 -12.18 -17.98
C LYS A 85 -3.89 -10.91 -18.30
N SER A 86 -4.56 -9.93 -18.91
CA SER A 86 -3.94 -8.63 -19.20
C SER A 86 -3.76 -7.81 -17.92
N GLY A 87 -2.81 -6.87 -17.93
CA GLY A 87 -2.58 -5.94 -16.81
C GLY A 87 -3.80 -5.09 -16.43
N TRP A 88 -4.76 -4.92 -17.34
CA TRP A 88 -6.03 -4.21 -17.08
C TRP A 88 -6.87 -4.82 -15.96
N TYR A 89 -6.74 -6.13 -15.71
CA TYR A 89 -7.42 -6.77 -14.59
C TYR A 89 -6.92 -6.24 -13.23
N LEU A 90 -5.68 -5.76 -13.16
CA LEU A 90 -5.16 -5.12 -11.95
C LEU A 90 -5.88 -3.80 -11.69
N LEU A 91 -6.09 -2.98 -12.72
CA LEU A 91 -6.80 -1.70 -12.60
C LEU A 91 -8.25 -1.92 -12.15
N SER A 92 -8.94 -2.92 -12.70
CA SER A 92 -10.29 -3.26 -12.23
C SER A 92 -10.28 -3.69 -10.77
N ALA A 93 -9.33 -4.53 -10.35
CA ALA A 93 -9.23 -4.99 -8.96
C ALA A 93 -8.91 -3.84 -8.00
N MET A 94 -8.01 -2.92 -8.41
CA MET A 94 -7.68 -1.72 -7.63
C MET A 94 -8.88 -0.79 -7.48
N GLY A 95 -9.68 -0.61 -8.53
CA GLY A 95 -10.91 0.18 -8.48
C GLY A 95 -11.91 -0.38 -7.47
N PHE A 96 -12.23 -1.67 -7.56
CA PHE A 96 -13.10 -2.32 -6.59
C PHE A 96 -12.58 -2.19 -5.15
N CYS A 97 -11.28 -2.45 -4.92
CA CYS A 97 -10.69 -2.29 -3.59
C CYS A 97 -10.76 -0.85 -3.06
N ALA A 98 -10.54 0.14 -3.92
CA ALA A 98 -10.61 1.55 -3.54
C ALA A 98 -12.04 1.95 -3.14
N ASP A 99 -13.05 1.50 -3.89
CA ASP A 99 -14.46 1.75 -3.59
C ASP A 99 -14.85 1.15 -2.23
N TYR A 100 -14.51 -0.14 -2.01
CA TYR A 100 -14.75 -0.80 -0.72
C TYR A 100 -14.04 -0.11 0.44
N TRP A 101 -12.80 0.35 0.23
CA TRP A 101 -12.04 1.05 1.25
C TRP A 101 -12.67 2.40 1.59
N LEU A 102 -13.06 3.17 0.57
CA LEU A 102 -13.70 4.47 0.72
C LEU A 102 -15.02 4.34 1.50
N ASP A 103 -15.87 3.39 1.13
CA ASP A 103 -17.14 3.11 1.83
C ASP A 103 -16.93 2.72 3.30
N SER A 104 -15.94 1.85 3.58
CA SER A 104 -15.62 1.46 4.95
C SER A 104 -15.11 2.64 5.78
N SER A 105 -14.34 3.55 5.18
CA SER A 105 -13.83 4.75 5.84
C SER A 105 -14.96 5.74 6.18
N TYR A 106 -15.94 5.89 5.28
CA TYR A 106 -17.13 6.71 5.54
C TYR A 106 -18.02 6.11 6.64
N LEU A 107 -18.17 4.78 6.69
CA LEU A 107 -18.90 4.12 7.76
C LEU A 107 -18.22 4.30 9.13
N LEU A 108 -16.89 4.19 9.18
CA LEU A 108 -16.12 4.42 10.41
C LEU A 108 -16.14 5.89 10.85
N ALA A 109 -16.01 6.83 9.90
CA ALA A 109 -16.15 8.27 10.17
C ALA A 109 -17.58 8.64 10.61
N GLY A 110 -18.60 8.07 9.97
CA GLY A 110 -20.01 8.30 10.27
C GLY A 110 -20.41 7.77 11.65
N THR A 111 -19.92 6.58 12.03
CA THR A 111 -20.13 6.04 13.39
C THR A 111 -19.37 6.83 14.46
N ALA A 112 -18.20 7.39 14.15
CA ALA A 112 -17.49 8.30 15.05
C ALA A 112 -18.26 9.61 15.29
N LEU A 113 -18.75 10.26 14.23
CA LEU A 113 -19.57 11.48 14.31
C LEU A 113 -20.91 11.24 15.02
N GLY A 114 -21.57 10.11 14.76
CA GLY A 114 -22.82 9.73 15.41
C GLY A 114 -22.70 9.50 16.92
N ARG A 115 -21.56 8.95 17.39
CA ARG A 115 -21.26 8.81 18.82
C ARG A 115 -20.98 10.16 19.47
N TRP A 116 -20.22 11.03 18.80
CA TRP A 116 -19.89 12.37 19.31
C TRP A 116 -21.15 13.23 19.50
N ARG A 117 -22.09 13.18 18.55
CA ARG A 117 -23.37 13.90 18.65
C ARG A 117 -24.22 13.43 19.84
N LYS A 118 -24.32 12.12 20.09
CA LYS A 118 -25.03 11.58 21.27
C LYS A 118 -24.35 11.94 22.59
N GLN A 119 -23.05 12.18 22.58
CA GLN A 119 -22.29 12.56 23.76
C GLN A 119 -22.54 14.03 24.13
N ILE A 120 -22.65 14.93 23.14
CA ILE A 120 -22.98 16.35 23.37
C ILE A 120 -24.36 16.54 24.00
N TRP A 121 -25.38 15.83 23.51
CA TRP A 121 -26.75 15.90 24.08
C TRP A 121 -26.91 15.24 25.46
N ARG A 122 -25.89 14.55 25.97
CA ARG A 122 -25.89 14.05 27.36
C ARG A 122 -25.35 15.07 28.37
N TYR A 123 -24.74 16.17 27.90
CA TYR A 123 -24.17 17.23 28.73
C TYR A 123 -24.84 18.60 28.51
N ALA A 124 -25.89 18.67 27.70
CA ALA A 124 -26.78 19.81 27.53
C ALA A 124 -28.15 19.48 28.13
#